data_AF-A0AAD5NQU6-F1
#
_entry.id   AF-A0AAD5NQU6-F1
#
_cell.length_a   1.000
_cell.length_b   1.000
_cell.length_c   1.000
_cell.angle_alpha   90.00
_cell.angle_beta   90.00
_cell.angle_gamma   90.00
#
_symmetry.space_group_name_H-M   'P 1'
#
loop_
_entity.id
_entity.type
_entity.pdbx_description
1 polymer ?
#
loop_
_entity_poly.entity_id
_entity_poly.type
_entity_poly.pdbx_seq_one_letter_code
_entity_poly.pdbx_strand_id
1 'polypeptide(L)'
;MSSLIRRSASRAVRSLLSAPKSSRFYSEGRTVASAAAVTFSGKAPLLISSFRRAGSSSATQGWLSGALALPAAVYMLQEQEAHAAETERTFIAIKPDGVQRGLISEIISRFERKGFKLVAIKITVPSKDFAQKHYHDLKERPFFNGLCNFLSSGPVIAMVWEGEGVIKYGRKLIGATDPQKSEPGTIRGDLAVVVGRNIIHGSDGPETAQDEIKLWFKPEELVNYTSNAEKWIYGDN
;
A
#
# COMPACT_ATOMS: atom_id res chain seq x y z
N MET A 1 -14.35 -42.70 -39.92
CA MET A 1 -13.04 -43.13 -39.37
C MET A 1 -12.69 -42.13 -38.27
N SER A 2 -13.07 -42.46 -37.03
CA SER A 2 -12.17 -42.69 -35.87
C SER A 2 -11.52 -41.41 -35.33
N SER A 3 -11.59 -41.01 -34.06
CA SER A 3 -12.10 -41.66 -32.84
C SER A 3 -11.91 -40.71 -31.64
N LEU A 4 -12.88 -40.73 -30.72
CA LEU A 4 -12.73 -40.72 -29.24
C LEU A 4 -12.07 -39.50 -28.55
N ILE A 5 -12.83 -38.70 -27.80
CA ILE A 5 -13.12 -38.90 -26.35
C ILE A 5 -11.86 -38.97 -25.49
N ARG A 6 -11.65 -37.94 -24.66
CA ARG A 6 -11.31 -38.10 -23.23
C ARG A 6 -11.64 -36.82 -22.44
N ARG A 7 -12.79 -36.86 -21.75
CA ARG A 7 -12.99 -36.21 -20.45
C ARG A 7 -12.14 -36.95 -19.41
N SER A 8 -11.57 -36.27 -18.42
CA SER A 8 -11.72 -36.59 -16.97
C SER A 8 -10.64 -35.94 -16.09
N ALA A 9 -11.10 -35.47 -14.92
CA ALA A 9 -10.44 -35.35 -13.62
C ALA A 9 -9.27 -34.34 -13.46
N SER A 10 -9.19 -33.52 -12.40
CA SER A 10 -9.55 -33.82 -11.02
C SER A 10 -10.00 -32.58 -10.24
N ARG A 11 -11.22 -32.65 -9.69
CA ARG A 11 -11.60 -31.95 -8.44
C ARG A 11 -11.06 -32.75 -7.25
N ALA A 12 -10.92 -32.05 -6.12
CA ALA A 12 -10.62 -32.55 -4.76
C ALA A 12 -9.13 -32.61 -4.37
N VAL A 13 -8.68 -31.59 -3.62
CA VAL A 13 -8.19 -31.74 -2.22
C VAL A 13 -8.42 -30.39 -1.50
N ARG A 14 -9.58 -30.24 -0.84
CA ARG A 14 -9.78 -29.30 0.28
C ARG A 14 -10.64 -30.01 1.31
N SER A 15 -9.98 -30.60 2.31
CA SER A 15 -10.56 -30.99 3.60
C SER A 15 -9.44 -31.62 4.41
N LEU A 16 -8.98 -30.90 5.42
CA LEU A 16 -8.15 -31.27 6.58
C LEU A 16 -7.67 -29.88 7.07
N LEU A 17 -8.39 -29.16 7.94
CA LEU A 17 -8.51 -29.42 9.36
C LEU A 17 -9.70 -28.61 9.90
N SER A 18 -10.78 -29.29 10.27
CA SER A 18 -11.79 -28.75 11.18
C SER A 18 -11.70 -29.55 12.47
N ALA A 19 -11.14 -28.95 13.52
CA ALA A 19 -11.25 -29.46 14.88
C ALA A 19 -11.61 -28.28 15.80
N PRO A 20 -12.62 -28.42 16.67
CA PRO A 20 -13.08 -27.34 17.53
C PRO A 20 -12.11 -27.21 18.71
N LYS A 21 -11.65 -25.99 19.01
CA LYS A 21 -10.96 -25.71 20.28
C LYS A 21 -12.00 -25.17 21.27
N SER A 22 -12.44 -26.06 22.16
CA SER A 22 -13.04 -25.67 23.43
C SER A 22 -11.94 -25.13 24.35
N SER A 23 -12.19 -23.97 24.94
CA SER A 23 -11.33 -23.32 25.91
C SER A 23 -11.62 -23.85 27.31
N ARG A 24 -10.56 -24.29 28.00
CA ARG A 24 -10.34 -24.20 29.46
C ARG A 24 -9.08 -25.01 29.77
N PHE A 25 -7.99 -24.33 30.15
CA PHE A 25 -7.19 -24.69 31.32
C PHE A 25 -6.25 -23.53 31.66
N TYR A 26 -6.27 -23.18 32.94
CA TYR A 26 -5.46 -22.16 33.59
C TYR A 26 -4.05 -22.71 33.89
N SER A 27 -3.06 -21.82 33.85
CA SER A 27 -1.87 -21.72 34.70
C SER A 27 -0.87 -22.88 34.74
N GLU A 28 0.35 -22.66 34.25
CA GLU A 28 1.51 -22.31 35.07
C GLU A 28 2.76 -22.06 34.21
N GLY A 29 3.64 -21.18 34.69
CA GLY A 29 4.61 -20.44 33.89
C GLY A 29 5.90 -21.15 33.50
N ARG A 30 6.68 -20.45 32.66
CA ARG A 30 8.09 -20.10 32.92
C ARG A 30 8.62 -19.20 31.81
N THR A 31 9.17 -18.08 32.26
CA THR A 31 9.98 -17.11 31.53
C THR A 31 11.22 -17.75 30.89
N VAL A 32 11.51 -17.43 29.63
CA VAL A 32 12.90 -17.41 29.15
C VAL A 32 13.06 -16.26 28.15
N ALA A 33 13.88 -15.28 28.52
CA ALA A 33 14.38 -14.22 27.65
C ALA A 33 15.44 -14.81 26.70
N SER A 34 15.37 -14.46 25.41
CA SER A 34 16.43 -14.78 24.45
C SER A 34 17.14 -13.49 24.04
N ALA A 35 18.37 -13.33 24.51
CA ALA A 35 19.33 -12.36 24.02
C ALA A 35 19.98 -12.88 22.74
N ALA A 36 19.97 -12.10 21.66
CA ALA A 36 20.74 -12.36 20.46
C ALA A 36 22.01 -11.50 20.48
N ALA A 37 23.17 -12.13 20.61
CA ALA A 37 24.46 -11.50 20.44
C ALA A 37 24.92 -11.68 18.99
N VAL A 38 25.14 -10.57 18.29
CA VAL A 38 25.79 -10.52 16.97
C VAL A 38 27.26 -10.15 17.19
N THR A 39 28.18 -10.99 16.73
CA THR A 39 29.58 -10.60 16.57
C THR A 39 30.00 -10.79 15.12
N PHE A 40 30.39 -9.67 14.51
CA PHE A 40 30.94 -9.54 13.16
C PHE A 40 32.47 -9.48 13.25
N SER A 41 33.17 -10.32 12.47
CA SER A 41 34.63 -10.27 12.19
C SER A 41 34.97 -11.60 11.52
N GLY A 42 35.57 -11.77 10.34
CA GLY A 42 36.27 -10.93 9.38
C GLY A 42 37.16 -11.87 8.54
N LYS A 43 37.18 -11.70 7.20
CA LYS A 43 38.14 -12.19 6.16
C LYS A 43 38.53 -13.70 6.07
N ALA A 44 38.35 -14.24 4.86
CA ALA A 44 38.76 -15.58 4.36
C ALA A 44 40.31 -15.75 4.23
N PRO A 45 40.88 -16.97 4.00
CA PRO A 45 40.93 -17.56 2.65
C PRO A 45 40.94 -19.11 2.52
N LEU A 46 40.86 -19.54 1.25
CA LEU A 46 41.01 -20.86 0.63
C LEU A 46 42.09 -21.80 1.20
N LEU A 47 41.79 -23.11 1.26
CA LEU A 47 42.77 -24.20 1.01
C LEU A 47 42.10 -25.45 0.38
N ILE A 48 42.80 -25.99 -0.63
CA ILE A 48 42.49 -27.18 -1.44
C ILE A 48 43.13 -28.44 -0.81
N SER A 49 42.60 -29.61 -1.19
CA SER A 49 43.12 -30.99 -1.06
C SER A 49 42.63 -31.72 0.21
N SER A 50 42.32 -33.01 0.22
CA SER A 50 42.52 -34.11 -0.73
C SER A 50 41.58 -35.27 -0.36
N PHE A 51 41.18 -36.08 -1.34
CA PHE A 51 40.49 -37.34 -1.12
C PHE A 51 41.39 -38.32 -0.35
N ARG A 52 40.93 -38.81 0.81
CA ARG A 52 41.31 -40.15 1.29
C ARG A 52 40.21 -40.81 2.11
N ARG A 53 40.01 -42.08 1.77
CA ARG A 53 38.99 -43.03 2.21
C ARG A 53 39.47 -43.76 3.46
N ALA A 54 38.64 -43.89 4.50
CA ALA A 54 38.42 -45.10 5.31
C ALA A 54 37.82 -44.76 6.69
N GLY A 55 36.92 -45.60 7.18
CA GLY A 55 36.76 -45.83 8.62
C GLY A 55 35.41 -45.47 9.21
N SER A 56 34.58 -46.50 9.38
CA SER A 56 33.37 -46.56 10.21
C SER A 56 33.62 -46.13 11.67
N SER A 57 32.76 -45.28 12.23
CA SER A 57 32.04 -45.53 13.51
C SER A 57 31.21 -44.31 13.96
N SER A 58 29.94 -44.59 14.28
CA SER A 58 29.03 -43.88 15.19
C SER A 58 29.40 -42.45 15.66
N ALA A 59 28.76 -41.44 15.06
CA ALA A 59 28.58 -40.12 15.68
C ALA A 59 27.27 -39.47 15.18
N THR A 60 26.12 -39.97 15.62
CA THR A 60 24.86 -39.24 15.52
C THR A 60 24.78 -38.27 16.70
N GLN A 61 25.33 -37.06 16.52
CA GLN A 61 25.08 -35.96 17.45
C GLN A 61 24.89 -34.65 16.66
N GLY A 62 23.66 -34.16 16.70
CA GLY A 62 23.40 -32.73 16.84
C GLY A 62 23.45 -31.86 15.59
N TRP A 63 22.55 -32.06 14.62
CA TRP A 63 22.19 -31.04 13.63
C TRP A 63 20.65 -30.91 13.55
N LEU A 64 20.03 -30.38 14.60
CA LEU A 64 18.58 -30.08 14.62
C LEU A 64 18.26 -28.68 15.17
N SER A 65 19.13 -27.69 14.96
CA SER A 65 18.83 -26.29 15.32
C SER A 65 18.37 -25.43 14.14
N GLY A 66 18.17 -25.99 12.94
CA GLY A 66 17.82 -25.23 11.73
C GLY A 66 16.34 -25.19 11.35
N ALA A 67 15.50 -26.06 11.91
CA ALA A 67 14.12 -26.26 11.42
C ALA A 67 13.08 -25.29 12.01
N LEU A 68 13.40 -24.59 13.12
CA LEU A 68 12.45 -23.71 13.83
C LEU A 68 12.69 -22.20 13.59
N ALA A 69 13.77 -21.80 12.93
CA ALA A 69 14.05 -20.39 12.64
C ALA A 69 13.31 -19.87 11.38
N LEU A 70 12.97 -20.76 10.45
CA LEU A 70 12.27 -20.40 9.20
C LEU A 70 10.81 -19.95 9.42
N PRO A 71 9.99 -20.58 10.29
CA PRO A 71 8.60 -20.17 10.49
C PRO A 71 8.46 -18.75 11.07
N ALA A 72 9.31 -18.38 12.03
CA ALA A 72 9.25 -17.06 12.67
C ALA A 72 9.67 -15.93 11.72
N ALA A 73 10.73 -16.14 10.93
CA ALA A 73 11.18 -15.15 9.95
C ALA A 73 10.15 -14.93 8.82
N VAL A 74 9.53 -16.00 8.33
CA VAL A 74 8.45 -15.91 7.32
C VAL A 74 7.24 -15.17 7.89
N TYR A 75 6.86 -15.46 9.13
CA TYR A 75 5.75 -14.79 9.80
C TYR A 75 6.02 -13.29 10.02
N MET A 76 7.23 -12.92 10.46
CA MET A 76 7.63 -11.52 10.62
C MET A 76 7.63 -10.74 9.29
N LEU A 77 8.10 -11.35 8.21
CA LEU A 77 8.04 -10.73 6.88
C LEU A 77 6.59 -10.50 6.44
N GLN A 78 5.70 -11.45 6.71
CA GLN A 78 4.28 -11.34 6.37
C GLN A 78 3.58 -10.23 7.17
N GLU A 79 3.84 -10.10 8.47
CA GLU A 79 3.31 -8.97 9.27
C GLU A 79 3.86 -7.63 8.80
N GLN A 80 5.14 -7.58 8.42
CA GLN A 80 5.76 -6.36 7.91
C GLN A 80 5.17 -5.94 6.55
N GLU A 81 4.87 -6.89 5.66
CA GLU A 81 4.17 -6.63 4.40
C GLU A 81 2.74 -6.15 4.62
N ALA A 82 2.00 -6.78 5.54
CA ALA A 82 0.63 -6.36 5.88
C ALA A 82 0.59 -4.95 6.47
N HIS A 83 1.47 -4.66 7.43
CA HIS A 83 1.58 -3.31 8.01
C HIS A 83 2.03 -2.27 6.97
N ALA A 84 2.95 -2.64 6.06
CA ALA A 84 3.36 -1.75 4.97
C ALA A 84 2.20 -1.49 3.99
N ALA A 85 1.34 -2.49 3.75
CA ALA A 85 0.17 -2.34 2.90
C ALA A 85 -0.86 -1.38 3.54
N GLU A 86 -1.18 -1.56 4.83
CA GLU A 86 -2.11 -0.69 5.57
C GLU A 86 -1.62 0.77 5.69
N THR A 87 -0.31 0.98 5.61
CA THR A 87 0.31 2.31 5.67
C THR A 87 0.60 2.93 4.29
N GLU A 88 0.09 2.33 3.19
CA GLU A 88 0.16 2.94 1.85
C GLU A 88 -0.49 4.34 1.87
N ARG A 89 0.15 5.32 1.20
CA ARG A 89 -0.34 6.70 1.12
C ARG A 89 -0.51 7.15 -0.32
N THR A 90 -1.52 7.99 -0.55
CA THR A 90 -1.74 8.65 -1.85
C THR A 90 -1.92 10.15 -1.67
N PHE A 91 -1.49 10.91 -2.68
CA PHE A 91 -1.78 12.33 -2.76
C PHE A 91 -3.12 12.56 -3.50
N ILE A 92 -3.98 13.38 -2.91
CA ILE A 92 -5.25 13.82 -3.50
C ILE A 92 -5.31 15.34 -3.46
N ALA A 93 -5.72 15.97 -4.56
CA ALA A 93 -5.93 17.42 -4.59
C ALA A 93 -7.28 17.79 -5.18
N ILE A 94 -8.05 18.59 -4.45
CA ILE A 94 -9.26 19.25 -4.96
C ILE A 94 -8.81 20.50 -5.71
N LYS A 95 -9.01 20.50 -7.03
CA LYS A 95 -8.58 21.57 -7.94
C LYS A 95 -9.40 22.85 -7.72
N PRO A 96 -8.98 24.00 -8.29
CA PRO A 96 -9.67 25.27 -8.04
C PRO A 96 -11.16 25.26 -8.38
N ASP A 97 -11.56 24.55 -9.43
CA ASP A 97 -12.97 24.36 -9.80
C ASP A 97 -13.76 23.55 -8.75
N GLY A 98 -13.15 22.55 -8.13
CA GLY A 98 -13.79 21.80 -7.03
C GLY A 98 -14.00 22.65 -5.78
N VAL A 99 -13.01 23.49 -5.44
CA VAL A 99 -13.09 24.42 -4.31
C VAL A 99 -14.14 25.50 -4.54
N GLN A 100 -14.10 26.15 -5.71
CA GLN A 100 -15.03 27.24 -6.06
C GLN A 100 -16.48 26.78 -6.16
N ARG A 101 -16.71 25.47 -6.37
CA ARG A 101 -18.04 24.86 -6.40
C ARG A 101 -18.52 24.34 -5.05
N GLY A 102 -17.75 24.53 -3.97
CA GLY A 102 -18.13 24.10 -2.63
C GLY A 102 -18.13 22.58 -2.43
N LEU A 103 -17.31 21.83 -3.18
CA LEU A 103 -17.31 20.36 -3.18
C LEU A 103 -16.33 19.73 -2.16
N ILE A 104 -15.74 20.54 -1.27
CA ILE A 104 -14.70 20.10 -0.33
C ILE A 104 -15.21 18.99 0.59
N SER A 105 -16.30 19.24 1.30
CA SER A 105 -16.87 18.30 2.27
C SER A 105 -17.35 17.02 1.59
N GLU A 106 -18.02 17.14 0.44
CA GLU A 106 -18.50 16.00 -0.34
C GLU A 106 -17.32 15.08 -0.72
N ILE A 107 -16.24 15.63 -1.28
CA ILE A 107 -15.06 14.85 -1.68
C ILE A 107 -14.41 14.18 -0.47
N ILE A 108 -14.12 14.93 0.61
CA ILE A 108 -13.51 14.40 1.82
C ILE A 108 -14.35 13.26 2.40
N SER A 109 -15.67 13.45 2.49
CA SER A 109 -16.58 12.45 3.05
C SER A 109 -16.52 11.11 2.31
N ARG A 110 -16.22 11.10 1.01
CA ARG A 110 -16.14 9.85 0.23
C ARG A 110 -14.92 9.01 0.60
N PHE A 111 -13.80 9.65 0.96
CA PHE A 111 -12.61 8.96 1.45
C PHE A 111 -12.78 8.53 2.91
N GLU A 112 -13.32 9.41 3.77
CA GLU A 112 -13.59 9.07 5.18
C GLU A 112 -14.56 7.90 5.33
N ARG A 113 -15.72 7.95 4.65
CA ARG A 113 -16.73 6.89 4.73
C ARG A 113 -16.26 5.56 4.15
N LYS A 114 -15.20 5.57 3.34
CA LYS A 114 -14.56 4.36 2.82
C LYS A 114 -13.67 3.68 3.88
N GLY A 115 -13.22 4.43 4.88
CA GLY A 115 -12.33 3.97 5.95
C GLY A 115 -10.88 4.45 5.82
N PHE A 116 -10.56 5.27 4.83
CA PHE A 116 -9.20 5.82 4.69
C PHE A 116 -8.93 6.90 5.75
N LYS A 117 -7.67 6.99 6.18
CA LYS A 117 -7.22 7.89 7.23
C LYS A 117 -6.61 9.16 6.64
N LEU A 118 -7.06 10.34 7.06
CA LEU A 118 -6.50 11.62 6.63
C LEU A 118 -5.24 11.95 7.43
N VAL A 119 -4.07 11.93 6.78
CA VAL A 119 -2.77 12.13 7.46
C VAL A 119 -2.11 13.46 7.15
N ALA A 120 -2.63 14.23 6.19
CA ALA A 120 -2.32 15.66 6.03
C ALA A 120 -3.40 16.35 5.21
N ILE A 121 -3.63 17.64 5.50
CA ILE A 121 -4.52 18.50 4.73
C ILE A 121 -4.05 19.94 4.80
N LYS A 122 -4.11 20.67 3.68
CA LYS A 122 -3.95 22.13 3.66
C LYS A 122 -4.67 22.78 2.48
N ILE A 123 -5.07 24.03 2.69
CA ILE A 123 -5.51 24.93 1.62
C ILE A 123 -4.33 25.80 1.18
N THR A 124 -4.11 25.91 -0.12
CA THR A 124 -3.04 26.75 -0.69
C THR A 124 -3.43 27.26 -2.07
N VAL A 125 -2.81 28.35 -2.52
CA VAL A 125 -2.86 28.80 -3.91
C VAL A 125 -1.49 28.50 -4.52
N PRO A 126 -1.35 27.42 -5.31
CA PRO A 126 -0.06 27.06 -5.89
C PRO A 126 0.46 28.15 -6.83
N SER A 127 1.76 28.43 -6.80
CA SER A 127 2.38 29.26 -7.84
C SER A 127 2.40 28.51 -9.18
N LYS A 128 2.51 29.24 -10.28
CA LYS A 128 2.64 28.64 -11.61
C LYS A 128 3.88 27.74 -11.71
N ASP A 129 5.01 28.16 -11.16
CA ASP A 129 6.25 27.37 -11.12
C ASP A 129 6.06 26.07 -10.33
N PHE A 130 5.29 26.12 -9.24
CA PHE A 130 4.95 24.93 -8.48
C PHE A 130 4.05 23.99 -9.29
N ALA A 131 3.06 24.53 -10.00
CA ALA A 131 2.20 23.74 -10.89
C ALA A 131 3.00 23.06 -12.03
N GLN A 132 4.03 23.72 -12.56
CA GLN A 132 4.93 23.15 -13.56
C GLN A 132 5.75 21.99 -13.00
N LYS A 133 6.24 22.10 -11.76
CA LYS A 133 6.92 20.99 -11.06
C LYS A 133 5.99 19.80 -10.86
N HIS A 134 4.76 20.05 -10.44
CA HIS A 134 3.76 18.99 -10.27
C HIS A 134 3.44 18.26 -11.58
N TYR A 135 3.29 18.99 -12.69
CA TYR A 135 2.98 18.42 -14.00
C TYR A 135 4.21 18.17 -14.89
N HIS A 136 5.39 17.99 -14.31
CA HIS A 136 6.65 17.94 -15.07
C HIS A 136 6.66 16.86 -16.17
N ASP A 137 6.03 15.70 -15.95
CA ASP A 137 5.90 14.62 -16.95
C ASP A 137 5.06 15.01 -18.17
N LEU A 138 4.25 16.06 -18.04
CA LEU A 138 3.36 16.55 -19.10
C LEU A 138 3.95 17.76 -19.83
N LYS A 139 5.20 18.17 -19.57
CA LYS A 139 5.81 19.39 -20.13
C LYS A 139 5.74 19.51 -21.66
N GLU A 140 5.84 18.39 -22.38
CA GLU A 140 5.79 18.34 -23.85
C GLU A 140 4.36 18.28 -24.41
N ARG A 141 3.34 18.22 -23.54
CA ARG A 141 1.93 18.14 -23.96
C ARG A 141 1.41 19.53 -24.31
N PRO A 142 0.60 19.67 -25.38
CA PRO A 142 0.10 20.98 -25.84
C PRO A 142 -0.75 21.72 -24.80
N PHE A 143 -1.36 20.98 -23.86
CA PHE A 143 -2.20 21.53 -22.79
C PHE A 143 -1.44 21.87 -21.50
N PHE A 144 -0.12 21.63 -21.43
CA PHE A 144 0.68 21.83 -20.21
C PHE A 144 0.56 23.23 -19.60
N ASN A 145 0.73 24.26 -20.44
CA ASN A 145 0.63 25.65 -19.99
C ASN A 145 -0.77 25.99 -19.48
N GLY A 146 -1.81 25.52 -20.17
CA GLY A 146 -3.20 25.70 -19.73
C GLY A 146 -3.47 25.02 -18.39
N LEU A 147 -2.93 23.82 -18.20
CA LEU A 147 -3.05 23.06 -16.97
C LEU A 147 -2.33 23.73 -15.79
N CYS A 148 -1.13 24.26 -16.00
CA CYS A 148 -0.38 24.99 -14.97
C CYS A 148 -1.08 26.30 -14.60
N ASN A 149 -1.50 27.09 -15.59
CA ASN A 149 -2.26 28.33 -15.36
C ASN A 149 -3.56 28.06 -14.60
N PHE A 150 -4.24 26.96 -14.92
CA PHE A 150 -5.47 26.57 -14.26
C PHE A 150 -5.25 26.18 -12.80
N LEU A 151 -4.26 25.31 -12.51
CA LEU A 151 -3.97 24.89 -11.14
C LEU A 151 -3.55 26.08 -10.26
N SER A 152 -2.85 27.06 -10.83
CA SER A 152 -2.43 28.27 -10.13
C SER A 152 -3.47 29.40 -10.12
N SER A 153 -4.69 29.17 -10.62
CA SER A 153 -5.72 30.23 -10.76
C SER A 153 -6.55 30.48 -9.50
N GLY A 154 -6.41 29.63 -8.47
CA GLY A 154 -7.21 29.73 -7.25
C GLY A 154 -6.81 28.72 -6.19
N PRO A 155 -7.55 28.67 -5.07
CA PRO A 155 -7.25 27.78 -3.96
C PRO A 155 -7.43 26.30 -4.33
N VAL A 156 -6.53 25.47 -3.81
CA VAL A 156 -6.51 24.01 -3.92
C VAL A 156 -6.52 23.43 -2.51
N ILE A 157 -7.26 22.34 -2.30
CA ILE A 157 -7.14 21.52 -1.09
C ILE A 157 -6.22 20.35 -1.41
N ALA A 158 -5.01 20.38 -0.85
CA ALA A 158 -4.05 19.29 -0.93
C ALA A 158 -4.27 18.36 0.27
N MET A 159 -4.26 17.05 0.04
CA MET A 159 -4.50 16.03 1.06
C MET A 159 -3.58 14.83 0.86
N VAL A 160 -3.30 14.14 1.97
CA VAL A 160 -2.67 12.82 1.96
C VAL A 160 -3.59 11.85 2.70
N TRP A 161 -3.97 10.78 2.01
CA TRP A 161 -4.81 9.71 2.56
C TRP A 161 -3.99 8.44 2.72
N GLU A 162 -4.18 7.75 3.83
CA GLU A 162 -3.50 6.51 4.20
C GLU A 162 -4.50 5.34 4.31
N GLY A 163 -4.07 4.17 3.86
CA GLY A 163 -4.78 2.90 4.02
C GLY A 163 -4.43 1.87 2.94
N GLU A 164 -4.79 0.61 3.19
CA GLU A 164 -4.50 -0.48 2.25
C GLU A 164 -5.08 -0.25 0.85
N GLY A 165 -4.20 -0.23 -0.16
CA GLY A 165 -4.57 -0.05 -1.55
C GLY A 165 -5.19 1.31 -1.87
N VAL A 166 -4.96 2.33 -1.03
CA VAL A 166 -5.55 3.68 -1.14
C VAL A 166 -5.23 4.36 -2.46
N ILE A 167 -4.06 4.12 -3.08
CA ILE A 167 -3.73 4.72 -4.39
C ILE A 167 -4.70 4.18 -5.45
N LYS A 168 -4.81 2.84 -5.54
CA LYS A 168 -5.66 2.16 -6.51
C LYS A 168 -7.14 2.45 -6.26
N TYR A 169 -7.58 2.41 -5.00
CA TYR A 169 -8.97 2.69 -4.65
C TYR A 169 -9.32 4.17 -4.78
N GLY A 170 -8.42 5.08 -4.44
CA GLY A 170 -8.58 6.51 -4.65
C GLY A 170 -8.83 6.83 -6.12
N ARG A 171 -8.06 6.23 -7.03
CA ARG A 171 -8.30 6.32 -8.49
C ARG A 171 -9.67 5.79 -8.91
N LYS A 172 -10.12 4.66 -8.35
CA LYS A 172 -11.47 4.11 -8.61
C LYS A 172 -12.57 5.05 -8.12
N LEU A 173 -12.39 5.61 -6.92
CA LEU A 173 -13.35 6.53 -6.30
C LEU A 173 -13.44 7.85 -7.08
N ILE A 174 -12.31 8.33 -7.61
CA ILE A 174 -12.24 9.53 -8.45
C ILE A 174 -13.00 9.35 -9.76
N GLY A 175 -12.82 8.22 -10.44
CA GLY A 175 -13.35 7.97 -11.78
C GLY A 175 -12.34 8.29 -12.90
N ALA A 176 -12.77 8.11 -14.15
CA ALA A 176 -11.94 8.33 -15.33
C ALA A 176 -11.48 9.80 -15.46
N THR A 177 -10.40 10.06 -16.22
CA THR A 177 -9.89 11.44 -16.43
C THR A 177 -10.91 12.34 -17.11
N ASP A 178 -11.66 11.79 -18.06
CA ASP A 178 -12.80 12.43 -18.70
C ASP A 178 -14.07 12.11 -17.89
N PRO A 179 -14.75 13.12 -17.29
CA PRO A 179 -15.97 12.90 -16.52
C PRO A 179 -17.08 12.18 -17.30
N GLN A 180 -17.17 12.39 -18.62
CA GLN A 180 -18.17 11.71 -19.46
C GLN A 180 -17.93 10.19 -19.60
N LYS A 181 -16.74 9.72 -19.21
CA LYS A 181 -16.37 8.30 -19.17
C LYS A 181 -16.29 7.77 -17.73
N SER A 182 -16.73 8.57 -16.76
CA SER A 182 -16.75 8.20 -15.36
C SER A 182 -18.13 7.67 -15.00
N GLU A 183 -18.18 6.51 -14.36
CA GLU A 183 -19.44 5.90 -13.94
C GLU A 183 -20.12 6.74 -12.84
N PRO A 184 -21.46 6.80 -12.79
CA PRO A 184 -22.20 7.33 -11.65
C PRO A 184 -21.75 6.68 -10.33
N GLY A 185 -21.68 7.47 -9.27
CA GLY A 185 -21.14 7.10 -7.96
C GLY A 185 -19.64 7.39 -7.80
N THR A 186 -18.90 7.63 -8.89
CA THR A 186 -17.54 8.19 -8.82
C THR A 186 -17.59 9.70 -8.65
N ILE A 187 -16.53 10.29 -8.08
CA ILE A 187 -16.46 11.74 -7.83
C ILE A 187 -16.67 12.52 -9.13
N ARG A 188 -15.97 12.16 -10.21
CA ARG A 188 -16.11 12.86 -11.49
C ARG A 188 -17.43 12.55 -12.20
N GLY A 189 -17.93 11.31 -12.11
CA GLY A 189 -19.22 10.94 -12.70
C GLY A 189 -20.38 11.74 -12.08
N ASP A 190 -20.33 11.96 -10.77
CA ASP A 190 -21.39 12.69 -10.07
C ASP A 190 -21.23 14.21 -10.14
N LEU A 191 -19.99 14.70 -10.15
CA LEU A 191 -19.71 16.10 -9.83
C LEU A 191 -18.97 16.86 -10.94
N ALA A 192 -18.65 16.27 -12.09
CA ALA A 192 -17.97 16.96 -13.19
C ALA A 192 -18.58 16.63 -14.55
N VAL A 193 -18.39 17.52 -15.53
CA VAL A 193 -18.99 17.38 -16.87
C VAL A 193 -17.93 17.22 -17.97
N VAL A 194 -16.82 17.96 -17.89
CA VAL A 194 -15.81 18.00 -18.98
C VAL A 194 -14.39 17.87 -18.45
N VAL A 195 -13.48 17.33 -19.27
CA VAL A 195 -12.09 17.00 -18.88
C VAL A 195 -11.29 18.17 -18.31
N GLY A 196 -11.48 19.39 -18.85
CA GLY A 196 -10.76 20.59 -18.39
C GLY A 196 -11.20 21.10 -17.01
N ARG A 197 -12.32 20.59 -16.48
CA ARG A 197 -12.93 20.96 -15.19
C ARG A 197 -13.36 19.69 -14.45
N ASN A 198 -12.40 18.78 -14.27
CA ASN A 198 -12.62 17.47 -13.66
C ASN A 198 -12.31 17.43 -12.15
N ILE A 199 -12.33 18.61 -11.49
CA ILE A 199 -12.44 18.89 -10.04
C ILE A 199 -11.39 18.32 -9.07
N ILE A 200 -10.75 17.20 -9.40
CA ILE A 200 -9.89 16.47 -8.47
C ILE A 200 -8.71 15.82 -9.20
N HIS A 201 -7.60 15.67 -8.50
CA HIS A 201 -6.41 14.93 -8.88
C HIS A 201 -6.14 13.83 -7.84
N GLY A 202 -5.54 12.72 -8.27
CA GLY A 202 -5.01 11.69 -7.39
C GLY A 202 -3.87 10.94 -8.05
N SER A 203 -2.87 10.54 -7.27
CA SER A 203 -1.69 9.82 -7.76
C SER A 203 -2.07 8.56 -8.53
N ASP A 204 -1.30 8.21 -9.55
CA ASP A 204 -1.57 7.07 -10.44
C ASP A 204 -0.76 5.81 -10.13
N GLY A 205 0.23 5.91 -9.26
CA GLY A 205 1.04 4.79 -8.78
C GLY A 205 1.82 5.12 -7.50
N PRO A 206 2.50 4.12 -6.90
CA PRO A 206 3.26 4.29 -5.66
C PRO A 206 4.40 5.30 -5.75
N GLU A 207 5.16 5.28 -6.85
CA GLU A 207 6.28 6.22 -7.05
C GLU A 207 5.78 7.65 -7.19
N THR A 208 4.79 7.88 -8.07
CA THR A 208 4.14 9.19 -8.26
C THR A 208 3.54 9.69 -6.94
N ALA A 209 2.93 8.82 -6.13
CA ALA A 209 2.38 9.20 -4.84
C ALA A 209 3.46 9.70 -3.88
N GLN A 210 4.60 9.03 -3.79
CA GLN A 210 5.73 9.47 -2.96
C GLN A 210 6.27 10.83 -3.41
N ASP A 211 6.47 11.01 -4.72
CA ASP A 211 6.98 12.25 -5.30
C ASP A 211 6.01 13.41 -5.10
N GLU A 212 4.71 13.18 -5.32
CA GLU A 212 3.68 14.19 -5.10
C GLU A 212 3.55 14.55 -3.62
N ILE A 213 3.51 13.58 -2.71
CA ILE A 213 3.46 13.86 -1.26
C ILE A 213 4.67 14.71 -0.84
N LYS A 214 5.87 14.35 -1.29
CA LYS A 214 7.11 15.07 -0.99
C LYS A 214 7.15 16.48 -1.59
N LEU A 215 6.57 16.66 -2.78
CA LEU A 215 6.48 17.97 -3.42
C LEU A 215 5.50 18.89 -2.68
N TRP A 216 4.36 18.36 -2.25
CA TRP A 216 3.28 19.14 -1.66
C TRP A 216 3.41 19.33 -0.15
N PHE A 217 4.02 18.41 0.58
CA PHE A 217 4.07 18.43 2.04
C PHE A 217 5.49 18.24 2.58
N LYS A 218 5.81 19.00 3.62
CA LYS A 218 6.97 18.75 4.48
C LYS A 218 6.69 17.56 5.40
N PRO A 219 7.73 16.83 5.85
CA PRO A 219 7.55 15.72 6.78
C PRO A 219 6.77 16.10 8.05
N GLU A 220 7.02 17.28 8.61
CA GLU A 220 6.31 17.80 9.79
C GLU A 220 4.83 18.14 9.57
N GLU A 221 4.35 18.24 8.32
CA GLU A 221 2.93 18.43 8.01
C GLU A 221 2.14 17.10 8.00
N LEU A 222 2.83 15.95 8.01
CA LEU A 222 2.23 14.63 8.04
C LEU A 222 2.05 14.18 9.49
N VAL A 223 0.81 13.87 9.88
CA VAL A 223 0.51 13.35 11.21
C VAL A 223 0.50 11.82 11.22
N ASN A 224 0.96 11.23 12.32
CA ASN A 224 0.84 9.80 12.57
C ASN A 224 -0.07 9.57 13.78
N TYR A 225 -1.14 8.80 13.58
CA TYR A 225 -2.08 8.42 14.62
C TYR A 225 -2.79 7.11 14.25
N THR A 226 -3.28 6.39 15.26
CA THR A 226 -4.10 5.19 15.10
C THR A 226 -5.58 5.58 15.11
N SER A 227 -6.33 5.15 14.10
CA SER A 227 -7.77 5.41 14.09
C SER A 227 -8.49 4.46 15.04
N ASN A 228 -9.46 4.95 15.81
CA ASN A 228 -10.29 4.05 16.64
C ASN A 228 -11.09 3.03 15.79
N ALA A 229 -11.37 3.36 14.52
CA ALA A 229 -12.06 2.48 13.58
C ALA A 229 -11.13 1.41 12.96
N GLU A 230 -9.81 1.54 13.09
CA GLU A 230 -8.81 0.70 12.41
C GLU A 230 -9.03 -0.79 12.68
N LYS A 231 -9.29 -1.15 13.94
CA LYS A 231 -9.59 -2.54 14.36
C LYS A 231 -10.84 -3.14 13.71
N TRP A 232 -11.77 -2.32 13.24
CA TRP A 232 -12.99 -2.77 12.57
C TRP A 232 -12.88 -2.74 11.04
N ILE A 233 -11.88 -2.04 10.52
CA ILE A 233 -11.63 -1.92 9.08
C ILE A 233 -10.64 -3.00 8.62
N TYR A 234 -9.59 -3.24 9.39
CA TYR A 234 -8.48 -4.14 9.05
C TYR A 234 -8.34 -5.35 9.99
N GLY A 235 -9.07 -5.38 11.12
CA GLY A 235 -8.93 -6.45 12.10
C GLY A 235 -9.33 -7.83 11.57
N ASP A 236 -8.65 -8.86 12.07
CA ASP A 236 -9.01 -10.25 11.83
C ASP A 236 -10.32 -10.64 12.54
N ASN A 237 -11.10 -11.53 11.92
CA ASN A 237 -12.36 -12.06 12.46
C ASN A 237 -12.14 -13.21 13.44
#